data_AF-A0A3N2N7A4-F1
#
_entry.id   AF-A0A3N2N7A4-F1
#
_cell.length_a   1.000
_cell.length_b   1.000
_cell.length_c   1.000
_cell.angle_alpha   90.00
_cell.angle_beta   90.00
_cell.angle_gamma   90.00
#
_symmetry.space_group_name_H-M   'P 1'
#
loop_
_entity.id
_entity.type
_entity.pdbx_description
1 polymer ?
#
loop_
_entity_poly.entity_id
_entity_poly.type
_entity_poly.pdbx_seq_one_letter_code
_entity_poly.pdbx_strand_id
1 'polypeptide(L)'
;MSNAKQLPHNNEEWKGYTLEEIRYARAYTAARMELNRERLTARARDMQKNGLKPGVSKGMLGKMLGAFSYIDIALLSWRVGRKLFRVTRAIKGK
;
A
#
# COMPACT_ATOMS: atom_id res chain seq x y z
N MET A 1 21.51 -6.19 23.04
CA MET A 1 21.39 -4.78 23.45
C MET A 1 20.95 -3.97 22.23
N SER A 2 19.66 -3.64 22.11
CA SER A 2 19.17 -2.80 21.02
C SER A 2 19.62 -1.35 21.27
N ASN A 3 20.28 -0.72 20.29
CA ASN A 3 20.60 0.71 20.30
C ASN A 3 19.31 1.51 20.07
N ALA A 4 18.42 1.50 21.05
CA ALA A 4 17.25 2.37 21.05
C ALA A 4 17.74 3.81 21.28
N LYS A 5 17.44 4.70 20.33
CA LYS A 5 17.71 6.13 20.49
C LYS A 5 16.99 6.61 21.75
N GLN A 6 17.75 6.98 22.79
CA GLN A 6 17.16 7.55 24.00
C GLN A 6 16.51 8.86 23.61
N LEU A 7 15.19 8.91 23.79
CA LEU A 7 14.40 10.10 23.51
C LEU A 7 14.38 10.96 24.77
N PRO A 8 14.47 12.29 24.65
CA PRO A 8 14.63 13.18 25.80
C PRO A 8 13.40 13.22 26.72
N HIS A 9 12.24 12.78 26.24
CA HIS A 9 11.02 12.61 27.04
C HIS A 9 10.98 11.34 27.89
N ASN A 10 12.03 10.53 27.87
CA ASN A 10 12.16 9.33 28.71
C ASN A 10 12.83 9.62 30.07
N ASN A 11 13.16 10.89 30.34
CA ASN A 11 13.77 11.35 31.58
C ASN A 11 12.70 11.95 32.51
N GLU A 12 12.78 11.65 33.82
CA GLU A 12 11.82 12.14 34.82
C GLU A 12 11.82 13.68 34.97
N GLU A 13 12.91 14.35 34.57
CA GLU A 13 13.06 15.81 34.61
C GLU A 13 12.61 16.53 33.31
N TRP A 14 11.95 15.82 32.39
CA TRP A 14 11.57 16.39 31.09
C TRP A 14 10.52 17.49 31.22
N LYS A 15 10.91 18.74 30.91
CA LYS A 15 10.04 19.93 31.01
C LYS A 15 9.16 20.17 29.77
N GLY A 16 9.20 19.29 28.78
CA GLY A 16 8.50 19.47 27.50
C GLY A 16 9.40 20.02 26.39
N TYR A 17 8.88 19.99 25.15
CA TYR A 17 9.58 20.60 24.02
C TYR A 17 9.30 22.09 23.94
N THR A 18 10.33 22.85 23.62
CA THR A 18 10.19 24.25 23.19
C THR A 18 9.55 24.33 21.80
N LEU A 19 8.97 25.49 21.49
CA LEU A 19 8.33 25.73 20.20
C LEU A 19 9.32 25.55 19.02
N GLU A 20 10.58 25.93 19.22
CA GLU A 20 11.63 25.79 18.20
C GLU A 20 11.98 24.32 17.95
N GLU A 21 12.11 23.51 19.00
CA GLU A 21 12.37 22.08 18.88
C GLU A 21 11.23 21.36 18.14
N ILE A 22 9.97 21.74 18.42
CA ILE A 22 8.82 21.19 17.70
C ILE A 22 8.87 21.57 16.21
N ARG A 23 9.17 22.84 15.90
CA ARG A 23 9.30 23.32 14.51
C ARG A 23 10.42 22.59 13.79
N TYR A 24 11.57 22.42 14.44
CA TYR A 24 12.70 21.68 13.91
C TYR A 24 12.33 20.22 13.65
N ALA A 25 11.72 19.53 14.62
CA ALA A 25 11.30 18.15 14.48
C ALA A 25 10.31 17.96 13.31
N ARG A 26 9.38 18.92 13.13
CA ARG A 26 8.46 18.93 11.98
C ARG A 26 9.20 19.10 10.66
N ALA A 27 10.07 20.10 10.55
CA ALA A 27 10.84 20.36 9.32
C ALA A 27 11.73 19.16 8.95
N TYR A 28 12.43 18.61 9.93
CA TYR A 28 13.26 17.41 9.76
C TYR A 28 12.43 16.20 9.31
N THR A 29 11.27 15.98 9.93
CA THR A 29 10.38 14.87 9.57
C THR A 29 9.82 15.06 8.16
N ALA A 30 9.44 16.28 7.79
CA ALA A 30 8.97 16.61 6.44
C ALA A 30 10.04 16.30 5.38
N ALA A 31 11.27 16.78 5.58
CA ALA A 31 12.39 16.49 4.68
C ALA A 31 12.65 14.98 4.57
N ARG A 32 12.60 14.25 5.69
CA ARG A 32 12.78 12.78 5.69
C ARG A 32 11.67 12.07 4.92
N MET A 33 10.42 12.54 5.02
CA MET A 33 9.31 11.99 4.26
C MET A 33 9.48 12.23 2.76
N GLU A 34 9.93 13.42 2.36
CA GLU A 34 10.19 13.76 0.96
C GLU A 34 11.27 12.86 0.35
N LEU A 35 12.41 12.69 1.03
CA LEU A 35 13.47 11.76 0.60
C LEU A 35 12.97 10.32 0.48
N ASN A 36 12.14 9.86 1.42
CA ASN A 36 11.57 8.51 1.34
C ASN A 36 10.55 8.38 0.22
N ARG A 37 9.76 9.42 -0.06
CA ARG A 37 8.83 9.46 -1.19
C ARG A 37 9.59 9.36 -2.51
N GLU A 38 10.69 10.08 -2.67
CA GLU A 38 11.56 9.97 -3.85
C GLU A 38 12.14 8.57 -3.99
N ARG A 39 12.63 7.97 -2.90
CA ARG A 39 13.14 6.59 -2.92
C ARG A 39 12.07 5.58 -3.30
N LEU A 40 10.84 5.73 -2.79
CA LEU A 40 9.72 4.85 -3.10
C LEU A 40 9.28 5.00 -4.55
N THR A 41 9.15 6.23 -5.04
CA THR A 41 8.79 6.50 -6.44
C THR A 41 9.88 5.99 -7.40
N ALA A 42 11.16 6.16 -7.07
CA ALA A 42 12.26 5.58 -7.83
C ALA A 42 12.19 4.05 -7.86
N ARG A 43 11.96 3.39 -6.71
CA ARG A 43 11.78 1.93 -6.64
C ARG A 43 10.55 1.43 -7.39
N ALA A 44 9.44 2.17 -7.34
CA ALA A 44 8.22 1.84 -8.07
C ALA A 44 8.44 1.94 -9.58
N ARG A 45 9.14 2.99 -10.05
CA ARG A 45 9.54 3.13 -11.46
C ARG A 45 10.51 2.03 -11.89
N ASP A 46 11.48 1.68 -11.04
CA ASP A 46 12.41 0.55 -11.29
C ASP A 46 11.64 -0.77 -11.42
N MET A 47 10.66 -1.02 -10.54
CA MET A 47 9.80 -2.20 -10.57
C MET A 47 8.89 -2.24 -11.81
N GLN A 48 8.38 -1.09 -12.25
CA GLN A 48 7.60 -0.99 -13.48
C GLN A 48 8.46 -1.27 -14.72
N LYS A 49 9.68 -0.72 -14.76
CA LYS A 49 10.58 -0.82 -15.92
C LYS A 49 11.28 -2.18 -16.02
N ASN A 50 11.74 -2.73 -14.90
CA ASN A 50 12.56 -3.94 -14.84
C ASN A 50 11.80 -5.16 -14.31
N GLY A 51 10.51 -5.03 -14.02
CA GLY A 51 9.73 -6.05 -13.31
C GLY A 51 10.19 -6.22 -11.85
N LEU A 52 9.45 -7.03 -11.08
CA LEU A 52 9.89 -7.43 -9.74
C LEU A 52 11.21 -8.19 -9.85
N LYS A 53 12.31 -7.61 -9.34
CA LYS A 53 13.61 -8.27 -9.23
C LYS A 53 13.47 -9.65 -8.56
N PRO A 54 14.21 -10.67 -9.02
CA PRO A 54 14.11 -12.03 -8.52
C PRO A 54 14.59 -12.07 -7.07
N GLY A 55 13.68 -12.20 -6.10
CA GLY A 55 14.04 -12.24 -4.68
C GLY A 55 12.90 -11.95 -3.71
N VAL A 56 11.90 -11.15 -4.12
CA VAL A 56 10.60 -11.11 -3.43
C VAL A 56 9.78 -12.25 -4.02
N SER A 57 9.29 -13.17 -3.19
CA SER A 57 8.56 -14.36 -3.63
C SER A 57 7.32 -13.96 -4.46
N LYS A 58 7.51 -13.91 -5.78
CA LYS A 58 6.51 -13.71 -6.84
C LYS A 58 5.25 -14.57 -6.64
N GLY A 59 5.40 -15.66 -5.86
CA GLY A 59 4.33 -16.54 -5.41
C GLY A 59 3.29 -15.87 -4.51
N MET A 60 3.61 -15.37 -3.32
CA MET A 60 2.55 -15.11 -2.32
C MET A 60 1.80 -13.80 -2.57
N LEU A 61 2.53 -12.71 -2.78
CA LEU A 61 1.95 -11.39 -3.04
C LEU A 61 1.31 -11.33 -4.44
N GLY A 62 1.92 -11.99 -5.42
CA GLY A 62 1.34 -12.19 -6.75
C GLY A 62 0.08 -13.06 -6.74
N LYS A 63 0.04 -14.13 -5.93
CA LYS A 63 -1.17 -14.95 -5.75
C LYS A 63 -2.28 -14.21 -5.04
N MET A 64 -1.99 -13.37 -4.03
CA MET A 64 -3.02 -12.56 -3.37
C MET A 64 -3.61 -11.50 -4.28
N LEU A 65 -2.77 -10.73 -4.99
CA LEU A 65 -3.24 -9.74 -5.96
C LEU A 65 -3.96 -10.40 -7.14
N GLY A 66 -3.45 -11.55 -7.60
CA GLY A 66 -4.13 -12.37 -8.60
C GLY A 66 -5.48 -12.90 -8.12
N ALA A 67 -5.57 -13.39 -6.87
CA ALA A 67 -6.83 -13.87 -6.29
C ALA A 67 -7.89 -12.77 -6.21
N PHE A 68 -7.51 -11.53 -5.85
CA PHE A 68 -8.42 -10.40 -5.95
C PHE A 68 -8.90 -10.18 -7.39
N SER A 69 -8.00 -10.24 -8.38
CA SER A 69 -8.39 -10.16 -9.79
C SER A 69 -9.32 -11.30 -10.24
N TYR A 70 -9.10 -12.54 -9.79
CA TYR A 70 -9.98 -13.68 -10.10
C TYR A 70 -11.36 -13.54 -9.45
N ILE A 71 -11.42 -13.03 -8.21
CA ILE A 71 -12.69 -12.73 -7.52
C ILE A 71 -13.47 -11.67 -8.29
N ASP A 72 -12.79 -10.61 -8.77
CA ASP A 72 -13.43 -9.57 -9.58
C ASP A 72 -13.96 -10.14 -10.91
N ILE A 73 -13.19 -10.99 -11.59
CA ILE A 73 -13.63 -11.68 -12.81
C ILE A 73 -14.82 -12.61 -12.54
N ALA A 74 -14.82 -13.34 -11.42
CA ALA A 74 -15.91 -14.22 -11.03
C ALA A 74 -17.21 -13.45 -10.70
N LEU A 75 -17.10 -12.32 -10.00
CA LEU A 75 -18.24 -11.45 -9.70
C LEU A 75 -18.78 -10.78 -10.97
N LEU A 76 -17.90 -10.35 -11.86
CA LEU A 76 -18.28 -9.73 -13.12
C LEU A 76 -18.99 -10.74 -14.03
N SER A 77 -18.42 -11.92 -14.20
CA SER A 77 -19.01 -13.01 -15.00
C SER A 77 -20.33 -13.52 -14.41
N TRP A 78 -20.46 -13.64 -13.10
CA TRP A 78 -21.74 -13.96 -12.45
C TRP A 78 -22.81 -12.89 -12.70
N ARG A 79 -22.45 -11.61 -12.56
CA ARG A 79 -23.38 -10.49 -12.79
C ARG A 79 -23.84 -10.40 -14.24
N VAL A 80 -22.91 -10.58 -15.19
CA VAL A 80 -23.19 -10.60 -16.63
C VAL A 80 -24.03 -11.83 -16.99
N GLY A 81 -23.65 -13.01 -16.52
CA GLY A 81 -24.38 -14.26 -16.73
C GLY A 81 -25.81 -14.20 -16.21
N ARG A 82 -26.04 -13.63 -15.02
CA ARG A 82 -27.39 -13.47 -14.45
C ARG A 82 -28.27 -12.52 -15.26
N LYS A 83 -27.69 -11.46 -15.85
CA LYS A 83 -28.42 -10.56 -16.77
C LYS A 83 -28.76 -11.27 -18.07
N LEU A 84 -27.81 -11.97 -18.69
CA LEU A 84 -28.03 -12.75 -19.91
C LEU A 84 -29.09 -13.84 -19.71
N PHE A 85 -29.00 -14.58 -18.61
CA PHE A 85 -29.98 -15.62 -18.26
C PHE A 85 -31.41 -15.07 -18.09
N ARG A 86 -31.55 -13.87 -17.51
CA ARG A 86 -32.86 -13.22 -17.39
C ARG A 86 -33.42 -12.80 -18.75
N VAL A 87 -32.57 -12.29 -19.64
CA VAL A 87 -32.96 -11.90 -21.01
C VAL A 87 -33.33 -13.13 -21.84
N THR A 88 -32.52 -14.19 -21.81
CA THR A 88 -32.82 -15.44 -22.55
C THR A 88 -34.07 -16.13 -22.01
N ARG A 89 -34.30 -16.13 -20.69
CA ARG A 89 -35.54 -16.63 -20.08
C ARG A 89 -36.75 -15.77 -20.48
N ALA A 90 -36.62 -14.45 -20.57
CA ALA A 90 -37.70 -13.56 -20.98
C ALA A 90 -38.06 -13.69 -22.46
N ILE A 91 -37.09 -14.02 -23.31
CA ILE A 91 -37.31 -14.26 -24.75
C ILE A 91 -37.90 -15.65 -25.00
N LYS A 92 -37.47 -16.67 -24.24
CA LYS A 92 -37.98 -18.06 -24.36
C LYS A 92 -39.34 -18.29 -23.67
N GLY A 93 -39.83 -17.28 -22.92
CA GLY A 93 -41.14 -17.29 -22.25
C GLY A 93 -42.23 -16.48 -22.97
N LYS A 94 -41.95 -16.00 -24.19
CA LYS A 94 -42.95 -15.60 -25.20
C LYS A 94 -43.05 -16.69 -26.24
#